data_AF-U1WD20-F1
#
_entry.id   AF-U1WD20-F1
#
_cell.length_a   1.000
_cell.length_b   1.000
_cell.length_c   1.000
_cell.angle_alpha   90.00
_cell.angle_beta   90.00
_cell.angle_gamma   90.00
#
_symmetry.space_group_name_H-M   'P 1'
#
loop_
_entity.id
_entity.type
_entity.pdbx_description
1 polymer ?
#
loop_
_entity_poly.entity_id
_entity_poly.type
_entity_poly.pdbx_seq_one_letter_code
_entity_poly.pdbx_strand_id
1 'polypeptide(L)'
;MSIKGIDVSHWNGVVDWNKVAADGVKFVFLKASEGTSFVDKTFKTNASNALANGIRVSAYHYAKFGNVTEAKAEAQHFLHKITYPLVLDLEENKKKASKAVLTDAAVVFLDAIEKAGYFAVIYAGKSFLETQLDEKRLNPYDKWIACYNSFLGRKVMKWIIMYRPIKTHITNLKSFHLDS
;
A
#
# COMPACT_ATOMS: atom_id res chain seq x y z
N MET A 1 9.02 -1.48 19.49
CA MET A 1 9.60 -0.35 18.73
C MET A 1 8.66 0.02 17.59
N SER A 2 8.41 1.31 17.36
CA SER A 2 7.69 1.80 16.18
C SER A 2 8.67 2.19 15.09
N ILE A 3 8.45 1.76 13.86
CA ILE A 3 9.24 2.18 12.69
C ILE A 3 8.53 3.38 12.04
N LYS A 4 9.26 4.46 11.74
CA LYS A 4 8.71 5.65 11.06
C LYS A 4 8.74 5.46 9.55
N GLY A 5 7.63 5.77 8.90
CA GLY A 5 7.51 5.75 7.44
C GLY A 5 6.63 6.89 6.92
N ILE A 6 6.70 7.10 5.61
CA ILE A 6 5.94 8.12 4.88
C ILE A 6 5.31 7.53 3.62
N ASP A 7 4.39 8.26 3.00
CA ASP A 7 3.88 8.00 1.66
C ASP A 7 4.19 9.19 0.75
N VAL A 8 4.55 8.91 -0.51
CA VAL A 8 4.95 9.94 -1.49
C VAL A 8 4.38 9.62 -2.87
N SER A 9 3.96 10.66 -3.57
CA SER A 9 3.50 10.64 -4.96
C SER A 9 4.00 11.88 -5.71
N HIS A 10 3.63 12.00 -6.98
CA HIS A 10 3.87 13.21 -7.76
C HIS A 10 3.34 14.51 -7.11
N TRP A 11 2.33 14.44 -6.23
CA TRP A 11 1.81 15.62 -5.53
C TRP A 11 2.81 16.25 -4.55
N ASN A 12 3.82 15.51 -4.12
CA ASN A 12 4.81 16.01 -3.16
C ASN A 12 5.93 16.83 -3.83
N GLY A 13 6.01 16.85 -5.16
CA GLY A 13 7.10 17.50 -5.89
C GLY A 13 8.45 16.82 -5.65
N VAL A 14 9.52 17.61 -5.59
CA VAL A 14 10.89 17.10 -5.37
C VAL A 14 11.10 16.86 -3.88
N VAL A 15 11.44 15.61 -3.52
CA VAL A 15 11.69 15.19 -2.13
C VAL A 15 13.18 15.24 -1.79
N ASP A 16 13.52 15.87 -0.67
CA ASP A 16 14.86 15.82 -0.07
C ASP A 16 15.01 14.53 0.75
N TRP A 17 15.55 13.50 0.12
CA TRP A 17 15.70 12.17 0.72
C TRP A 17 16.76 12.12 1.84
N ASN A 18 17.76 13.01 1.81
CA ASN A 18 18.74 13.12 2.91
C ASN A 18 18.04 13.61 4.18
N LYS A 19 17.20 14.66 4.04
CA LYS A 19 16.42 15.18 5.16
C LYS A 19 15.41 14.15 5.68
N VAL A 20 14.74 13.43 4.78
CA VAL A 20 13.81 12.34 5.16
C VAL A 20 14.52 11.26 5.97
N ALA A 21 15.72 10.84 5.54
CA ALA A 21 16.52 9.86 6.27
C ALA A 21 17.00 10.39 7.62
N ALA A 22 17.47 11.65 7.68
CA ALA A 22 17.88 12.33 8.90
C ALA A 22 16.73 12.46 9.92
N ASP A 23 15.49 12.62 9.43
CA ASP A 23 14.27 12.62 10.24
C ASP A 23 13.86 11.22 10.77
N GLY A 24 14.71 10.21 10.56
CA GLY A 24 14.55 8.86 11.09
C GLY A 24 13.56 7.98 10.32
N VAL A 25 13.15 8.38 9.11
CA VAL A 25 12.29 7.58 8.24
C VAL A 25 13.06 6.35 7.76
N LYS A 26 12.41 5.17 7.81
CA LYS A 26 13.03 3.88 7.45
C LYS A 26 12.30 3.12 6.34
N PHE A 27 11.08 3.52 6.01
CA PHE A 27 10.35 2.98 4.86
C PHE A 27 9.48 4.05 4.20
N VAL A 28 9.18 3.86 2.91
CA VAL A 28 8.28 4.70 2.14
C VAL A 28 7.34 3.87 1.26
N PHE A 29 6.07 4.27 1.20
CA PHE A 29 5.12 3.83 0.18
C PHE A 29 5.09 4.86 -0.96
N LEU A 30 5.41 4.42 -2.18
CA LEU A 30 5.46 5.28 -3.36
C LEU A 30 4.30 4.97 -4.29
N LYS A 31 3.59 6.00 -4.75
CA LYS A 31 2.54 5.81 -5.75
C LYS A 31 3.18 5.30 -7.03
N ALA A 32 2.73 4.17 -7.54
CA ALA A 32 3.19 3.65 -8.82
C ALA A 32 2.15 3.85 -9.92
N SER A 33 0.87 3.63 -9.60
CA SER A 33 -0.20 3.71 -10.58
C SER A 33 -1.56 4.04 -9.97
N GLU A 34 -2.50 4.38 -10.84
CA GLU A 34 -3.89 4.66 -10.50
C GLU A 34 -4.80 4.20 -11.64
N GLY A 35 -5.90 3.53 -11.29
CA GLY A 35 -6.83 3.00 -12.29
C GLY A 35 -6.14 2.10 -13.31
N THR A 36 -6.61 2.12 -14.56
CA THR A 36 -6.13 1.18 -15.59
C THR A 36 -5.04 1.75 -16.50
N SER A 37 -4.60 2.99 -16.29
CA SER A 37 -3.70 3.65 -17.26
C SER A 37 -2.70 4.63 -16.65
N PHE A 38 -2.98 5.23 -15.49
CA PHE A 38 -2.07 6.21 -14.92
C PHE A 38 -0.84 5.54 -14.32
N VAL A 39 0.33 6.09 -14.62
CA VAL A 39 1.62 5.71 -14.03
C VAL A 39 2.24 6.96 -13.43
N ASP A 40 2.66 6.87 -12.17
CA ASP A 40 3.31 8.00 -11.50
C ASP A 40 4.75 8.17 -12.04
N LYS A 41 4.98 9.28 -12.73
CA LYS A 41 6.28 9.59 -13.36
C LYS A 41 7.41 9.78 -12.34
N THR A 42 7.08 10.05 -11.08
CA THR A 42 8.07 10.27 -10.02
C THR A 42 8.50 8.98 -9.33
N PHE A 43 7.75 7.88 -9.50
CA PHE A 43 7.98 6.60 -8.80
C PHE A 43 9.43 6.13 -8.91
N LYS A 44 9.97 6.03 -10.14
CA LYS A 44 11.32 5.49 -10.37
C LYS A 44 12.40 6.34 -9.72
N THR A 45 12.31 7.66 -9.86
CA THR A 45 13.27 8.61 -9.27
C THR A 45 13.21 8.55 -7.74
N ASN A 46 12.00 8.57 -7.17
CA ASN A 46 11.80 8.50 -5.73
C ASN A 46 12.27 7.16 -5.16
N ALA A 47 12.00 6.04 -5.84
CA ALA A 47 12.45 4.73 -5.41
C ALA A 47 13.98 4.65 -5.37
N SER A 48 14.66 5.11 -6.43
CA SER A 48 16.12 5.12 -6.50
C SER A 48 16.73 5.98 -5.38
N ASN A 49 16.21 7.18 -5.18
CA ASN A 49 16.76 8.12 -4.19
C ASN A 49 16.48 7.67 -2.74
N ALA A 50 15.31 7.10 -2.47
CA ALA A 50 14.99 6.52 -1.17
C ALA A 50 15.93 5.35 -0.83
N LEU A 51 16.13 4.43 -1.77
CA LEU A 51 17.04 3.29 -1.59
C LEU A 51 18.48 3.74 -1.34
N ALA A 52 18.96 4.74 -2.09
CA ALA A 52 20.29 5.32 -1.90
C ALA A 52 20.49 5.97 -0.50
N ASN A 53 19.39 6.34 0.16
CA ASN A 53 19.37 6.89 1.52
C ASN A 53 19.06 5.83 2.60
N GLY A 54 19.10 4.54 2.25
CA GLY A 54 18.83 3.45 3.18
C GLY A 54 17.35 3.32 3.60
N ILE A 55 16.43 3.91 2.84
CA ILE A 55 14.98 3.86 3.10
C ILE A 55 14.38 2.73 2.25
N ARG A 56 13.67 1.80 2.89
CA ARG A 56 13.00 0.69 2.19
C ARG A 56 11.80 1.20 1.38
N VAL A 57 11.60 0.64 0.20
CA VAL A 57 10.55 1.09 -0.74
C VAL A 57 9.46 0.02 -0.88
N SER A 58 8.21 0.47 -0.92
CA SER A 58 7.04 -0.30 -1.37
C SER A 58 6.25 0.53 -2.37
N ALA A 59 5.56 -0.12 -3.29
CA ALA A 59 4.74 0.53 -4.30
C ALA A 59 3.26 0.44 -3.91
N TYR A 60 2.49 1.50 -4.16
CA TYR A 60 1.04 1.46 -4.00
C TYR A 60 0.29 1.80 -5.28
N HIS A 61 -0.89 1.20 -5.42
CA HIS A 61 -1.84 1.43 -6.49
C HIS A 61 -3.11 2.08 -5.95
N TYR A 62 -3.43 3.27 -6.45
CA TYR A 62 -4.65 3.96 -6.05
C TYR A 62 -5.86 3.46 -6.84
N ALA A 63 -6.76 2.77 -6.14
CA ALA A 63 -7.87 2.05 -6.74
C ALA A 63 -8.96 2.99 -7.29
N LYS A 64 -9.47 2.66 -8.48
CA LYS A 64 -10.62 3.31 -9.12
C LYS A 64 -11.74 2.32 -9.49
N PHE A 65 -11.57 1.05 -9.14
CA PHE A 65 -12.54 0.02 -9.43
C PHE A 65 -13.82 0.16 -8.59
N GLY A 66 -14.93 -0.34 -9.14
CA GLY A 66 -16.21 -0.51 -8.47
C GLY A 66 -16.79 -1.91 -8.68
N ASN A 67 -16.05 -2.80 -9.34
CA ASN A 67 -16.43 -4.18 -9.56
C ASN A 67 -15.18 -5.04 -9.81
N VAL A 68 -15.40 -6.36 -9.86
CA VAL A 68 -14.34 -7.37 -10.03
C VAL A 68 -13.59 -7.24 -11.35
N THR A 69 -14.27 -6.93 -12.45
CA THR A 69 -13.64 -6.82 -13.78
C THR A 69 -12.63 -5.68 -13.81
N GLU A 70 -13.01 -4.53 -13.26
CA GLU A 70 -12.13 -3.37 -13.14
C GLU A 70 -10.96 -3.65 -12.20
N ALA A 71 -11.20 -4.27 -11.05
CA ALA A 71 -10.12 -4.64 -10.12
C ALA A 71 -9.08 -5.57 -10.76
N LYS A 72 -9.50 -6.51 -11.62
CA LYS A 72 -8.56 -7.34 -12.39
C LYS A 72 -7.72 -6.51 -13.35
N ALA A 73 -8.34 -5.59 -14.07
CA ALA A 73 -7.62 -4.73 -15.02
C ALA A 73 -6.62 -3.81 -14.31
N GLU A 74 -7.02 -3.23 -13.17
CA GLU A 74 -6.14 -2.40 -12.33
C GLU A 74 -5.00 -3.22 -11.73
N ALA A 75 -5.25 -4.44 -11.26
CA ALA A 75 -4.19 -5.33 -10.76
C ALA A 75 -3.18 -5.70 -11.85
N GLN A 76 -3.65 -5.99 -13.08
CA GLN A 76 -2.76 -6.25 -14.22
C GLN A 76 -1.90 -5.03 -14.57
N HIS A 77 -2.50 -3.83 -14.55
CA HIS A 77 -1.76 -2.58 -14.75
C HIS A 77 -0.71 -2.36 -13.66
N PHE A 78 -1.08 -2.61 -12.39
CA PHE A 78 -0.17 -2.43 -11.27
C PHE A 78 0.99 -3.43 -11.25
N LEU A 79 0.73 -4.70 -11.59
CA LEU A 79 1.76 -5.74 -11.64
C LEU A 79 2.74 -5.56 -12.81
N HIS A 80 2.44 -4.69 -13.76
CA HIS A 80 3.31 -4.46 -14.90
C HIS A 80 4.60 -3.72 -14.48
N LYS A 81 5.72 -4.46 -14.46
CA LYS A 81 7.10 -3.93 -14.25
C LYS A 81 7.39 -3.34 -12.86
N ILE A 82 6.78 -3.88 -11.80
CA ILE A 82 7.11 -3.50 -10.41
C ILE A 82 7.76 -4.68 -9.70
N THR A 83 8.87 -4.43 -9.00
CA THR A 83 9.63 -5.42 -8.21
C THR A 83 9.79 -4.93 -6.76
N TYR A 84 8.69 -4.51 -6.14
CA TYR A 84 8.61 -4.00 -4.78
C TYR A 84 7.44 -4.66 -4.06
N PRO A 85 7.39 -4.67 -2.72
CA PRO A 85 6.16 -5.00 -2.01
C PRO A 85 5.01 -4.11 -2.50
N LEU A 86 3.81 -4.69 -2.63
CA LEU A 86 2.69 -4.07 -3.33
C LEU A 86 1.54 -3.79 -2.38
N VAL A 87 1.00 -2.57 -2.48
CA VAL A 87 -0.11 -2.09 -1.66
C VAL A 87 -1.29 -1.72 -2.53
N LEU A 88 -2.47 -2.26 -2.21
CA LEU A 88 -3.74 -1.75 -2.69
C LEU A 88 -4.12 -0.53 -1.83
N ASP A 89 -4.18 0.65 -2.42
CA ASP A 89 -4.67 1.87 -1.79
C ASP A 89 -6.15 2.09 -2.16
N LEU A 90 -7.06 1.80 -1.22
CA LEU A 90 -8.50 1.86 -1.42
C LEU A 90 -9.16 2.81 -0.40
N GLU A 91 -9.38 4.06 -0.82
CA GLU A 91 -9.91 5.12 0.04
C GLU A 91 -11.31 5.59 -0.32
N GLU A 92 -11.80 5.24 -1.50
CA GLU A 92 -13.05 5.77 -2.03
C GLU A 92 -13.91 4.73 -2.76
N ASN A 93 -15.23 4.96 -2.75
CA ASN A 93 -16.22 4.18 -3.48
C ASN A 93 -17.01 5.09 -4.42
N LYS A 94 -16.30 5.78 -5.33
CA LYS A 94 -16.91 6.75 -6.26
C LYS A 94 -17.94 6.12 -7.19
N LYS A 95 -17.78 4.83 -7.50
CA LYS A 95 -18.70 4.06 -8.35
C LYS A 95 -19.93 3.53 -7.61
N LYS A 96 -20.06 3.84 -6.31
CA LYS A 96 -21.20 3.47 -5.46
C LYS A 96 -21.52 1.97 -5.48
N ALA A 97 -20.47 1.15 -5.56
CA ALA A 97 -20.59 -0.29 -5.45
C ALA A 97 -21.18 -0.67 -4.08
N SER A 98 -21.92 -1.77 -3.99
CA SER A 98 -22.33 -2.29 -2.70
C SER A 98 -21.11 -2.75 -1.89
N LYS A 99 -21.22 -2.78 -0.56
CA LYS A 99 -20.15 -3.29 0.32
C LYS A 99 -19.64 -4.67 -0.12
N ALA A 100 -20.56 -5.57 -0.51
CA ALA A 100 -20.21 -6.90 -0.99
C ALA A 100 -19.38 -6.85 -2.28
N VAL A 101 -19.85 -6.11 -3.29
CA VAL A 101 -19.18 -6.00 -4.60
C VAL A 101 -17.81 -5.32 -4.48
N LEU A 102 -17.70 -4.27 -3.66
CA LEU A 102 -16.42 -3.60 -3.44
C LEU A 102 -15.43 -4.52 -2.71
N THR A 103 -15.92 -5.30 -1.74
CA THR A 103 -15.08 -6.30 -1.06
C THR A 103 -14.63 -7.41 -2.00
N ASP A 104 -15.51 -7.91 -2.88
CA ASP A 104 -15.15 -8.89 -3.91
C ASP A 104 -14.05 -8.35 -4.84
N ALA A 105 -14.19 -7.09 -5.27
CA ALA A 105 -13.21 -6.42 -6.10
C ALA A 105 -11.84 -6.27 -5.39
N ALA A 106 -11.84 -5.84 -4.12
CA ALA A 106 -10.63 -5.72 -3.32
C ALA A 106 -9.92 -7.08 -3.13
N VAL A 107 -10.67 -8.13 -2.79
CA VAL A 107 -10.13 -9.50 -2.64
C VAL A 107 -9.49 -9.97 -3.95
N VAL A 108 -10.15 -9.74 -5.09
CA VAL A 108 -9.60 -10.14 -6.40
C VAL A 108 -8.30 -9.41 -6.74
N PHE A 109 -8.21 -8.12 -6.41
CA PHE A 109 -6.99 -7.34 -6.60
C PHE A 109 -5.84 -7.88 -5.72
N LEU A 110 -6.10 -8.10 -4.43
CA LEU A 110 -5.11 -8.59 -3.47
C LEU A 110 -4.66 -10.02 -3.81
N ASP A 111 -5.58 -10.89 -4.22
CA ASP A 111 -5.26 -12.24 -4.70
C ASP A 111 -4.39 -12.22 -5.95
N ALA A 112 -4.58 -11.26 -6.85
CA ALA A 112 -3.74 -11.13 -8.03
C ALA A 112 -2.29 -10.79 -7.66
N ILE A 113 -2.08 -9.96 -6.63
CA ILE A 113 -0.76 -9.66 -6.07
C ILE A 113 -0.11 -10.92 -5.47
N GLU A 114 -0.82 -11.65 -4.60
CA GLU A 114 -0.31 -12.87 -3.97
C GLU A 114 0.00 -13.97 -5.01
N LYS A 115 -0.86 -14.14 -6.02
CA LYS A 115 -0.64 -15.10 -7.12
C LYS A 115 0.57 -14.74 -7.98
N ALA A 116 0.92 -13.46 -8.06
CA ALA A 116 2.14 -13.00 -8.73
C ALA A 116 3.41 -13.19 -7.86
N GLY A 117 3.27 -13.72 -6.65
CA GLY A 117 4.38 -14.02 -5.74
C GLY A 117 4.78 -12.88 -4.80
N TYR A 118 3.96 -11.82 -4.73
CA TYR A 118 4.20 -10.68 -3.84
C TYR A 118 3.31 -10.76 -2.59
N PHE A 119 3.81 -10.27 -1.45
CA PHE A 119 2.94 -10.01 -0.30
C PHE A 119 1.99 -8.85 -0.60
N ALA A 120 0.69 -9.07 -0.39
CA ALA A 120 -0.35 -8.08 -0.57
C ALA A 120 -0.68 -7.37 0.74
N VAL A 121 -0.68 -6.04 0.68
CA VAL A 121 -1.13 -5.17 1.77
C VAL A 121 -2.32 -4.36 1.27
N ILE A 122 -3.35 -4.20 2.09
CA ILE A 122 -4.43 -3.23 1.84
C ILE A 122 -4.25 -2.00 2.72
N TYR A 123 -4.29 -0.83 2.10
CA TYR A 123 -4.42 0.45 2.75
C TYR A 123 -5.86 0.98 2.64
N ALA A 124 -6.38 1.45 3.77
CA ALA A 124 -7.66 2.13 3.86
C ALA A 124 -7.75 3.02 5.11
N GLY A 125 -8.56 4.08 5.05
CA GLY A 125 -8.98 4.80 6.24
C GLY A 125 -9.86 3.92 7.14
N LYS A 126 -9.71 4.02 8.47
CA LYS A 126 -10.46 3.19 9.43
C LYS A 126 -11.97 3.18 9.17
N SER A 127 -12.58 4.36 9.04
CA SER A 127 -14.02 4.48 8.77
C SER A 127 -14.42 3.86 7.44
N PHE A 128 -13.57 3.93 6.42
CA PHE A 128 -13.85 3.33 5.12
C PHE A 128 -13.84 1.80 5.23
N LEU A 129 -12.82 1.24 5.88
CA LEU A 129 -12.71 -0.20 6.13
C LEU A 129 -13.94 -0.75 6.86
N GLU A 130 -14.39 -0.08 7.91
CA GLU A 130 -15.53 -0.52 8.72
C GLU A 130 -16.88 -0.36 7.99
N THR A 131 -17.05 0.71 7.21
CA THR A 131 -18.36 1.06 6.63
C THR A 131 -18.56 0.60 5.20
N GLN A 132 -17.50 0.52 4.38
CA GLN A 132 -17.57 0.20 2.95
C GLN A 132 -17.09 -1.21 2.61
N LEU A 133 -16.36 -1.88 3.52
CA LEU A 133 -15.81 -3.21 3.29
C LEU A 133 -16.30 -4.21 4.35
N ASP A 134 -16.23 -5.50 4.02
CA ASP A 134 -16.31 -6.59 5.00
C ASP A 134 -14.90 -6.97 5.43
N GLU A 135 -14.46 -6.40 6.55
CA GLU A 135 -13.11 -6.58 7.07
C GLU A 135 -12.76 -8.05 7.35
N LYS A 136 -13.74 -8.90 7.69
CA LYS A 136 -13.48 -10.32 7.98
C LYS A 136 -12.88 -11.03 6.77
N ARG A 137 -13.32 -10.65 5.58
CA ARG A 137 -12.81 -11.19 4.31
C ARG A 137 -11.42 -10.68 3.95
N LEU A 138 -10.97 -9.61 4.59
CA LEU A 138 -9.65 -9.00 4.39
C LEU A 138 -8.62 -9.46 5.43
N ASN A 139 -9.02 -10.21 6.45
CA ASN A 139 -8.13 -10.79 7.47
C ASN A 139 -6.99 -11.68 6.94
N PRO A 140 -7.10 -12.33 5.76
CA PRO A 140 -5.98 -13.06 5.18
C PRO A 140 -4.81 -12.17 4.72
N TYR A 141 -5.04 -10.86 4.52
CA TYR A 141 -4.04 -9.91 4.02
C TYR A 141 -3.56 -8.97 5.13
N ASP A 142 -2.34 -8.46 4.99
CA ASP A 142 -1.81 -7.44 5.90
C ASP A 142 -2.53 -6.11 5.65
N LYS A 143 -2.76 -5.31 6.70
CA LYS A 143 -3.47 -4.04 6.61
C LYS A 143 -2.59 -2.88 7.05
N TRP A 144 -2.59 -1.81 6.27
CA TRP A 144 -2.06 -0.51 6.63
C TRP A 144 -3.25 0.44 6.85
N ILE A 145 -3.58 0.77 8.10
CA ILE A 145 -4.81 1.52 8.40
C ILE A 145 -4.48 2.96 8.76
N ALA A 146 -5.07 3.92 8.03
CA ALA A 146 -5.05 5.32 8.42
C ALA A 146 -6.09 5.58 9.53
N CYS A 147 -5.59 5.94 10.71
CA CYS A 147 -6.40 6.42 11.82
C CYS A 147 -6.08 7.90 12.09
N TYR A 148 -7.01 8.79 11.78
CA TYR A 148 -6.96 10.19 12.21
C TYR A 148 -7.72 10.31 13.52
N ASN A 149 -7.02 10.44 14.65
CA ASN A 149 -7.68 10.70 15.94
C ASN A 149 -7.48 12.17 16.34
N SER A 150 -8.57 12.86 16.67
CA SER A 150 -8.58 14.29 17.02
C SER A 150 -8.09 14.62 18.44
N PHE A 151 -7.64 13.61 19.21
CA PHE A 151 -7.36 13.74 20.65
C PHE A 151 -6.08 14.51 21.04
N LEU A 152 -5.32 15.10 20.11
CA LEU A 152 -4.08 15.84 20.42
C LEU A 152 -4.03 17.27 19.85
N GLY A 153 -5.16 17.84 19.42
CA GLY A 153 -5.19 19.20 18.87
C GLY A 153 -4.40 19.38 17.56
N ARG A 154 -3.91 18.28 16.95
CA ARG A 154 -3.30 18.22 15.61
C ARG A 154 -3.77 16.93 14.93
N LYS A 155 -4.00 16.95 13.62
CA LYS A 155 -4.25 15.74 12.80
C LYS A 155 -2.97 14.90 12.78
N VAL A 156 -2.77 14.03 13.76
CA VAL A 156 -1.67 13.07 13.74
C VAL A 156 -2.15 11.82 13.02
N MET A 157 -1.56 11.52 11.86
CA MET A 157 -1.76 10.22 11.20
C MET A 157 -1.06 9.15 12.04
N LYS A 158 -1.82 8.19 12.58
CA LYS A 158 -1.24 6.98 13.16
C LYS A 158 -1.41 5.85 12.15
N TRP A 159 -0.28 5.37 11.62
CA TRP A 159 -0.23 4.16 10.82
C TRP A 159 -0.25 2.95 11.76
N ILE A 160 -1.23 2.07 11.58
CA ILE A 160 -1.24 0.75 12.21
C ILE A 160 -0.99 -0.26 11.09
N ILE A 161 0.14 -0.95 11.14
CA ILE A 161 0.37 -2.14 10.31
C ILE A 161 -0.13 -3.33 11.12
N MET A 162 -1.28 -3.87 10.74
CA MET A 162 -1.81 -5.10 11.29
C MET A 162 -1.28 -6.26 10.44
N TYR A 163 -0.35 -7.02 11.01
CA TYR A 163 0.13 -8.25 10.41
C TYR A 163 -0.89 -9.36 10.64
N ARG A 164 -1.10 -10.21 9.63
CA ARG A 164 -1.93 -11.42 9.71
C ARG A 164 -1.53 -12.30 10.90
N PRO A 165 -2.48 -12.96 11.60
CA PRO A 165 -2.16 -13.99 12.57
C PRO A 165 -1.38 -15.11 11.88
N ILE A 166 -0.18 -15.42 12.37
CA ILE A 166 0.74 -16.36 11.73
C ILE A 166 0.07 -17.74 11.59
N LYS A 167 -0.27 -18.14 10.37
CA LYS A 167 -0.25 -19.56 10.00
C LYS A 167 1.17 -19.88 9.54
N THR A 168 1.82 -20.72 10.32
CA THR A 168 3.08 -21.40 10.03
C THR A 168 3.16 -21.81 8.56
N HIS A 169 4.02 -21.13 7.79
CA HIS A 169 4.86 -21.62 6.68
C HIS A 169 5.36 -20.43 5.83
N ILE A 170 6.32 -19.69 6.39
CA ILE A 170 7.30 -18.96 5.58
C ILE A 170 8.67 -19.38 6.08
N THR A 171 9.15 -20.52 5.59
CA THR A 171 10.54 -20.96 5.74
C THR A 171 11.45 -20.37 4.66
N ASN A 172 10.96 -19.49 3.77
CA ASN A 172 11.74 -18.91 2.69
C ASN A 172 11.56 -17.39 2.55
N LEU A 173 11.58 -16.65 3.66
CA LEU A 173 12.15 -15.30 3.57
C LEU A 173 13.65 -15.54 3.33
N LYS A 174 14.08 -15.55 2.07
CA LYS A 174 15.47 -15.21 1.76
C LYS A 174 15.68 -13.88 2.46
N SER A 175 16.42 -13.93 3.55
CA SER A 175 17.00 -12.76 4.18
C SER A 175 17.60 -11.91 3.07
N PHE A 176 17.08 -10.71 2.87
CA PHE A 176 17.89 -9.66 2.28
C PHE A 176 18.97 -9.36 3.31
N HIS A 177 20.02 -10.18 3.30
CA HIS A 177 21.30 -9.84 3.90
C HIS A 177 21.79 -8.62 3.13
N LEU A 178 21.79 -7.47 3.80
CA LEU A 178 22.69 -6.39 3.46
C LEU A 178 24.02 -6.83 4.04
N ASP A 179 24.79 -7.57 3.25
CA ASP A 179 26.19 -7.76 3.56
C ASP A 179 26.88 -6.41 3.36
N SER A 180 27.58 -6.02 4.43
CA SER A 180 28.46 -4.87 4.59
C SER A 180 29.50 -4.72 3.50
#